data_AF-A0A7M1XNJ0-F1
#
_entry.id   AF-A0A7M1XNJ0-F1
#
_cell.length_a   1.000
_cell.length_b   1.000
_cell.length_c   1.000
_cell.angle_alpha   90.00
_cell.angle_beta   90.00
_cell.angle_gamma   90.00
#
_symmetry.space_group_name_H-M   'P 1'
#
loop_
_entity.id
_entity.type
_entity.pdbx_description
1 polymer ?
#
loop_
_entity_poly.entity_id
_entity_poly.type
_entity_poly.pdbx_seq_one_letter_code
_entity_poly.pdbx_strand_id
1 'polypeptide(L)'
;MNKSLFVLPVLALLTACQPSISTSLEQDKQWLFSCPETEYGNPENYFSSQLINTIKDDDYLITYQIDKLKQDFQQVKVIITPDEEHSYFFGYDQDYKLVKDVEKQDSSKHIYSGIKISFVSQVKIEKLKVLFKSSDLSLVYEIHM
;
A
#
# COMPACT_ATOMS: atom_id res chain seq x y z
N MET A 1 18.59 -59.28 12.56
CA MET A 1 17.20 -58.98 12.14
C MET A 1 16.84 -57.58 12.58
N ASN A 2 16.52 -56.77 11.60
CA ASN A 2 16.26 -55.33 11.64
C ASN A 2 15.04 -54.99 12.47
N LYS A 3 15.09 -53.92 13.28
CA LYS A 3 13.97 -52.97 13.46
C LYS A 3 14.55 -51.58 13.75
N SER A 4 14.87 -50.84 12.69
CA SER A 4 15.20 -49.42 12.77
C SER A 4 13.89 -48.64 12.87
N LEU A 5 13.72 -47.88 13.95
CA LEU A 5 12.64 -46.91 14.11
C LEU A 5 12.86 -45.77 13.10
N PHE A 6 12.05 -45.72 12.06
CA PHE A 6 11.95 -44.54 11.20
C PHE A 6 11.12 -43.49 11.93
N VAL A 7 11.79 -42.54 12.58
CA VAL A 7 11.16 -41.31 13.07
C VAL A 7 11.03 -40.36 11.88
N LEU A 8 9.78 -40.16 11.47
CA LEU A 8 9.33 -39.25 10.43
C LEU A 8 9.92 -37.83 10.59
N PRO A 9 10.59 -37.27 9.56
CA PRO A 9 10.86 -35.83 9.51
C PRO A 9 9.66 -35.13 8.86
N VAL A 10 8.51 -35.11 9.53
CA VAL A 10 7.35 -34.29 9.12
C VAL A 10 7.36 -32.96 9.89
N LEU A 11 8.50 -32.26 9.83
CA LEU A 11 8.67 -30.91 10.36
C LEU A 11 9.11 -29.90 9.29
N ALA A 12 9.16 -30.30 8.01
CA ALA A 12 9.65 -29.46 6.92
C ALA A 12 8.56 -28.91 5.98
N LEU A 13 7.28 -28.86 6.40
CA LEU A 13 6.18 -28.36 5.56
C LEU A 13 5.28 -27.30 6.22
N LEU A 14 5.78 -26.65 7.28
CA LEU A 14 5.25 -25.33 7.65
C LEU A 14 6.11 -24.27 6.96
N THR A 15 6.18 -24.32 5.63
CA THR A 15 6.38 -23.09 4.87
C THR A 15 5.18 -22.23 5.20
N ALA A 16 5.35 -21.31 6.15
CA ALA A 16 4.41 -20.23 6.35
C ALA A 16 4.16 -19.66 4.95
N CYS A 17 2.92 -19.83 4.47
CA CYS A 17 2.45 -19.15 3.29
C CYS A 17 2.42 -17.68 3.72
N GLN A 18 3.57 -17.00 3.60
CA GLN A 18 3.62 -15.56 3.75
C GLN A 18 2.61 -15.05 2.73
N PRO A 19 1.59 -14.28 3.13
CA PRO A 19 0.62 -13.76 2.20
C PRO A 19 1.39 -12.96 1.14
N SER A 20 1.52 -13.54 -0.06
CA SER A 20 2.12 -12.84 -1.18
C SER A 20 1.21 -11.66 -1.47
N ILE A 21 1.79 -10.47 -1.53
CA ILE A 21 1.03 -9.30 -1.95
C ILE A 21 0.37 -9.61 -3.30
N SER A 22 -0.95 -9.41 -3.40
CA SER A 22 -1.72 -9.71 -4.62
C SER A 22 -1.02 -9.11 -5.83
N THR A 23 -0.84 -9.87 -6.89
CA THR A 23 -0.25 -9.37 -8.14
C THR A 23 -1.28 -8.64 -9.02
N SER A 24 -2.58 -8.76 -8.71
CA SER A 24 -3.66 -8.23 -9.55
C SER A 24 -4.18 -6.89 -9.04
N LEU A 25 -3.94 -5.83 -9.81
CA LEU A 25 -4.54 -4.51 -9.60
C LEU A 25 -6.06 -4.58 -9.53
N GLU A 26 -6.70 -5.40 -10.38
CA GLU A 26 -8.15 -5.53 -10.41
C GLU A 26 -8.71 -6.20 -9.15
N GLN A 27 -8.00 -7.18 -8.58
CA GLN A 27 -8.41 -7.77 -7.29
C GLN A 27 -8.28 -6.78 -6.15
N ASP A 28 -7.20 -5.99 -6.13
CA ASP A 28 -6.99 -5.00 -5.08
C ASP A 28 -7.95 -3.80 -5.20
N LYS A 29 -8.36 -3.41 -6.42
CA LYS A 29 -9.49 -2.50 -6.65
C LYS A 29 -10.80 -3.06 -6.10
N GLN A 30 -11.13 -4.31 -6.42
CA GLN A 30 -12.33 -4.95 -5.91
C GLN A 30 -12.36 -4.96 -4.38
N TRP A 31 -11.24 -5.29 -3.75
CA TRP A 31 -11.13 -5.25 -2.30
C TRP A 31 -11.29 -3.83 -1.74
N LEU A 32 -10.65 -2.85 -2.36
CA LEU A 32 -10.81 -1.44 -2.00
C LEU A 32 -12.30 -1.03 -2.05
N PHE A 33 -13.02 -1.35 -3.11
CA PHE A 33 -14.44 -0.97 -3.24
C PHE A 33 -15.37 -1.77 -2.31
N SER A 34 -15.08 -3.06 -2.08
CA SER A 34 -15.94 -3.92 -1.25
C SER A 34 -15.68 -3.80 0.26
N CYS A 35 -14.56 -3.20 0.69
CA CYS A 35 -14.23 -3.07 2.10
C CYS A 35 -15.17 -2.08 2.80
N PRO A 36 -15.97 -2.53 3.79
CA PRO A 36 -16.89 -1.67 4.51
C PRO A 36 -16.15 -0.70 5.44
N GLU A 37 -16.73 0.49 5.68
CA GLU A 37 -16.12 1.53 6.54
C GLU A 37 -15.79 1.05 7.95
N THR A 38 -16.55 0.09 8.48
CA THR A 38 -16.30 -0.54 9.80
C THR A 38 -14.98 -1.31 9.89
N GLU A 39 -14.39 -1.65 8.74
CA GLU A 39 -13.11 -2.35 8.64
C GLU A 39 -11.95 -1.41 8.28
N TYR A 40 -12.21 -0.10 8.16
CA TYR A 40 -11.13 0.85 7.92
C TYR A 40 -10.18 0.86 9.10
N GLY A 41 -8.88 0.74 8.81
CA GLY A 41 -7.86 0.81 9.83
C GLY A 41 -7.28 2.22 9.97
N ASN A 42 -6.48 2.43 11.02
CA ASN A 42 -5.85 3.71 11.29
C ASN A 42 -4.41 3.75 10.71
N PRO A 43 -4.15 4.55 9.66
CA PRO A 43 -2.81 4.65 9.06
C PRO A 43 -1.78 5.27 10.00
N GLU A 44 -2.19 6.09 10.97
CA GLU A 44 -1.27 6.82 11.85
C GLU A 44 -0.39 5.90 12.69
N ASN A 45 -0.80 4.65 12.92
CA ASN A 45 0.01 3.64 13.61
C ASN A 45 1.26 3.21 12.81
N TYR A 46 1.27 3.46 11.50
CA TYR A 46 2.25 2.94 10.56
C TYR A 46 3.01 4.03 9.81
N PHE A 47 2.31 5.10 9.44
CA PHE A 47 2.87 6.22 8.71
C PHE A 47 2.00 7.48 8.85
N SER A 48 2.57 8.66 8.59
CA SER A 48 1.79 9.88 8.39
C SER A 48 1.53 10.07 6.90
N SER A 49 0.28 10.33 6.55
CA SER A 49 -0.13 10.71 5.20
C SER A 49 -0.85 12.06 5.22
N GLN A 50 -0.86 12.74 4.08
CA GLN A 50 -1.57 14.00 3.90
C GLN A 50 -2.17 14.08 2.50
N LEU A 51 -3.25 14.84 2.39
CA LEU A 51 -3.88 15.22 1.14
C LEU A 51 -3.72 16.73 0.95
N ILE A 52 -2.95 17.10 -0.07
CA ILE A 52 -2.68 18.49 -0.44
C ILE A 52 -3.55 18.83 -1.64
N ASN A 53 -4.23 19.96 -1.59
CA ASN A 53 -5.04 20.49 -2.69
C ASN A 53 -4.54 21.89 -3.07
N THR A 54 -4.17 22.06 -4.33
CA THR A 54 -3.78 23.36 -4.89
C THR A 54 -4.67 23.68 -6.09
N ILE A 55 -5.26 24.88 -6.10
CA ILE A 55 -6.06 25.35 -7.24
C ILE A 55 -5.14 26.07 -8.24
N LYS A 56 -5.23 25.69 -9.52
CA LYS A 56 -4.51 26.36 -10.61
C LYS A 56 -5.36 26.32 -11.87
N ASP A 57 -5.56 27.48 -12.49
CA ASP A 57 -6.29 27.61 -13.76
C ASP A 57 -7.69 26.94 -13.71
N ASP A 58 -8.43 27.17 -12.61
CA ASP A 58 -9.75 26.56 -12.29
C ASP A 58 -9.77 25.04 -12.04
N ASP A 59 -8.63 24.37 -12.17
CA ASP A 59 -8.48 22.95 -11.84
C ASP A 59 -7.92 22.72 -10.42
N TYR A 60 -8.29 21.60 -9.81
CA TYR A 60 -7.73 21.14 -8.55
C TYR A 60 -6.58 20.15 -8.81
N LEU A 61 -5.36 20.54 -8.45
CA LEU A 61 -4.22 19.64 -8.35
C LEU A 61 -4.26 18.97 -6.97
N ILE A 62 -4.62 17.70 -6.95
CA ILE A 62 -4.70 16.89 -5.75
C ILE A 62 -3.42 16.06 -5.62
N THR A 63 -2.82 16.05 -4.44
CA THR A 63 -1.62 15.30 -4.14
C THR A 63 -1.79 14.54 -2.85
N TYR A 64 -1.78 13.22 -2.95
CA TYR A 64 -1.69 12.32 -1.81
C TYR A 64 -0.21 12.02 -1.53
N GLN A 65 0.21 12.12 -0.26
CA GLN A 65 1.59 11.95 0.14
C GLN A 65 1.74 11.14 1.44
N ILE A 66 2.67 10.20 1.46
CA ILE A 66 3.16 9.52 2.69
C ILE A 66 4.55 10.07 2.99
N ASP A 67 4.70 10.79 4.10
CA ASP A 67 5.91 11.55 4.43
C ASP A 67 6.84 10.89 5.44
N LYS A 68 6.26 10.26 6.46
CA LYS A 68 7.01 9.67 7.57
C LYS A 68 6.51 8.27 7.81
N LEU A 69 7.41 7.32 7.66
CA LEU A 69 7.13 5.92 7.97
C LEU A 69 7.58 5.64 9.40
N LYS A 70 6.84 4.82 10.14
CA LYS A 70 7.25 4.36 11.47
C LYS A 70 8.11 3.08 11.41
N GLN A 71 8.14 2.42 10.25
CA GLN A 71 8.93 1.24 9.92
C GLN A 71 9.24 1.17 8.42
N ASP A 72 10.19 0.33 8.03
CA ASP A 72 10.43 -0.01 6.62
C ASP A 72 9.31 -0.91 6.10
N PHE A 73 8.93 -0.74 4.83
CA PHE A 73 7.97 -1.60 4.15
C PHE A 73 8.56 -2.15 2.86
N GLN A 74 8.48 -3.46 2.68
CA GLN A 74 8.90 -4.16 1.47
C GLN A 74 7.70 -4.44 0.58
N GLN A 75 7.90 -4.39 -0.74
CA GLN A 75 6.87 -4.67 -1.75
C GLN A 75 5.56 -3.98 -1.43
N VAL A 76 5.56 -2.65 -1.38
CA VAL A 76 4.34 -1.91 -1.05
C VAL A 76 3.40 -1.91 -2.27
N LYS A 77 2.13 -1.54 -2.13
CA LYS A 77 1.21 -1.10 -3.19
C LYS A 77 0.32 -0.04 -2.61
N VAL A 78 0.06 1.01 -3.36
CA VAL A 78 -0.92 2.02 -2.97
C VAL A 78 -1.90 2.18 -4.11
N ILE A 79 -3.20 2.14 -3.80
CA ILE A 79 -4.27 2.58 -4.68
C ILE A 79 -5.04 3.67 -3.95
N ILE A 80 -5.32 4.77 -4.62
CA ILE A 80 -6.22 5.82 -4.14
C ILE A 80 -7.36 6.01 -5.13
N THR A 81 -8.56 6.26 -4.63
CA THR A 81 -9.74 6.54 -5.44
C THR A 81 -10.54 7.71 -4.85
N PRO A 82 -10.89 8.73 -5.66
CA PRO A 82 -11.73 9.84 -5.22
C PRO A 82 -13.24 9.56 -5.31
N ASP A 83 -13.66 8.68 -6.22
CA ASP A 83 -15.06 8.52 -6.61
C ASP A 83 -15.44 7.06 -6.91
N GLU A 84 -14.60 6.10 -6.51
CA GLU A 84 -14.73 4.65 -6.76
C GLU A 84 -14.64 4.23 -8.24
N GLU A 85 -14.77 5.15 -9.19
CA GLU A 85 -14.67 4.88 -10.62
C GLU A 85 -13.22 5.02 -11.11
N HIS A 86 -12.51 6.04 -10.62
CA HIS A 86 -11.13 6.32 -11.01
C HIS A 86 -10.17 5.88 -9.91
N SER A 87 -9.05 5.28 -10.30
CA SER A 87 -8.02 4.83 -9.35
C SER A 87 -6.64 5.22 -9.84
N TYR A 88 -5.86 5.81 -8.94
CA TYR A 88 -4.45 6.10 -9.14
C TYR A 88 -3.64 5.16 -8.27
N PHE A 89 -2.54 4.61 -8.79
CA PHE A 89 -1.81 3.56 -8.10
C PHE A 89 -0.30 3.72 -8.19
N PHE A 90 0.38 3.10 -7.25
CA PHE A 90 1.83 2.97 -7.19
C PHE A 90 2.18 1.53 -6.84
N GLY A 91 3.18 0.97 -7.54
CA GLY A 91 3.82 -0.27 -7.10
C GLY A 91 3.33 -1.60 -7.67
N TYR A 92 2.57 -1.60 -8.75
CA TYR A 92 2.08 -2.84 -9.36
C TYR A 92 3.05 -3.45 -10.37
N ASP A 93 3.94 -2.65 -10.97
CA ASP A 93 4.81 -3.10 -12.08
C ASP A 93 6.20 -3.57 -11.62
N GLN A 94 6.61 -3.26 -10.39
CA GLN A 94 7.96 -3.47 -9.87
C GLN A 94 7.92 -3.69 -8.35
N ASP A 95 8.88 -4.46 -7.82
CA ASP A 95 9.11 -4.58 -6.39
C ASP A 95 9.88 -3.35 -5.88
N TYR A 96 9.45 -2.77 -4.76
CA TYR A 96 10.07 -1.58 -4.19
C TYR A 96 10.04 -1.61 -2.67
N LYS A 97 10.96 -0.85 -2.07
CA LYS A 97 11.11 -0.71 -0.63
C LYS A 97 10.84 0.74 -0.24
N LEU A 98 9.95 0.95 0.72
CA LEU A 98 9.83 2.22 1.41
C LEU A 98 10.67 2.20 2.70
N VAL A 99 11.54 3.20 2.87
CA VAL A 99 12.48 3.27 4.00
C VAL A 99 12.10 4.36 4.99
N LYS A 100 12.16 4.04 6.28
CA LYS A 100 11.94 4.97 7.39
C LYS A 100 13.12 5.94 7.57
N ASP A 101 14.33 5.40 7.51
CA ASP A 101 15.57 6.15 7.74
C ASP A 101 16.30 6.42 6.42
N VAL A 102 17.21 7.38 6.47
CA VAL A 102 18.01 7.94 5.34
C VAL A 102 19.01 6.93 4.75
N GLU A 103 18.65 5.64 4.61
CA GLU A 103 19.25 4.84 3.54
C GLU A 103 19.09 5.67 2.26
N LYS A 104 20.20 5.97 1.57
CA LYS A 104 20.16 6.81 0.37
C LYS A 104 19.11 6.25 -0.56
N GLN A 105 18.06 7.04 -0.81
CA GLN A 105 17.11 6.79 -1.87
C GLN A 105 17.87 6.35 -3.11
N ASP A 106 17.54 5.18 -3.63
CA ASP A 106 18.22 4.57 -4.77
C ASP A 106 17.15 4.10 -5.74
N SER A 107 16.74 5.03 -6.62
CA SER A 107 15.72 4.75 -7.64
C SER A 107 16.16 3.66 -8.62
N SER A 108 17.46 3.40 -8.76
CA SER A 108 17.95 2.29 -9.61
C SER A 108 17.66 0.92 -9.01
N LYS A 109 17.42 0.87 -7.69
CA LYS A 109 17.06 -0.33 -6.92
C LYS A 109 15.64 -0.25 -6.34
N HIS A 110 14.85 0.73 -6.76
CA HIS A 110 13.47 0.92 -6.32
C HIS A 110 13.34 1.14 -4.80
N ILE A 111 14.26 1.88 -4.19
CA ILE A 111 14.24 2.24 -2.77
C ILE A 111 13.84 3.71 -2.63
N TYR A 112 12.73 3.99 -1.93
CA TYR A 112 12.12 5.32 -1.85
C TYR A 112 11.80 5.73 -0.41
N SER A 113 11.92 7.02 -0.10
CA SER A 113 11.39 7.61 1.13
C SER A 113 9.96 8.11 0.88
N GLY A 114 8.97 7.32 1.27
CA GLY A 114 7.55 7.69 1.13
C GLY A 114 6.97 7.50 -0.28
N ILE A 115 5.74 7.97 -0.47
CA ILE A 115 4.98 7.89 -1.74
C ILE A 115 4.33 9.24 -2.02
N LYS A 116 4.34 9.68 -3.28
CA LYS A 116 3.60 10.86 -3.73
C LYS A 116 2.84 10.54 -5.01
N ILE A 117 1.52 10.66 -4.97
CA ILE A 117 0.63 10.45 -6.12
C ILE A 117 -0.11 11.77 -6.36
N SER A 118 0.06 12.34 -7.55
CA SER A 118 -0.59 13.59 -7.94
C SER A 118 -1.51 13.36 -9.13
N PHE A 119 -2.69 13.97 -9.10
CA PHE A 119 -3.66 13.94 -10.19
C PHE A 119 -4.47 15.24 -10.22
N VAL A 120 -5.12 15.49 -11.37
CA VAL A 120 -5.90 16.70 -11.61
C VAL A 120 -7.39 16.35 -11.61
N SER A 121 -8.22 17.24 -11.09
CA SER A 121 -9.68 17.13 -11.09
C SER A 121 -10.32 18.48 -11.37
N GLN A 122 -11.40 18.48 -12.15
CA GLN A 122 -12.25 19.67 -12.38
C GLN A 122 -13.22 19.92 -11.22
N VAL A 123 -13.37 18.95 -10.32
CA VAL A 123 -14.24 19.03 -9.14
C VAL A 123 -13.42 18.92 -7.86
N LYS A 124 -13.86 19.63 -6.82
CA LYS A 124 -13.25 19.55 -5.50
C LYS A 124 -13.43 18.13 -4.95
N ILE A 125 -12.32 17.50 -4.58
CA ILE A 125 -12.33 16.20 -3.91
C ILE A 125 -12.30 16.45 -2.40
N GLU A 126 -13.34 16.01 -1.70
CA GLU A 126 -13.44 16.19 -0.23
C GLU A 126 -12.90 14.99 0.56
N LYS A 127 -12.81 13.83 -0.10
CA LYS A 127 -12.30 12.61 0.49
C LYS A 127 -11.65 11.68 -0.51
N LEU A 128 -10.74 10.83 -0.03
CA LEU A 128 -10.12 9.74 -0.78
C LEU A 128 -10.19 8.43 0.01
N LYS A 129 -10.59 7.35 -0.65
CA LYS A 129 -10.39 6.00 -0.13
C LYS A 129 -9.03 5.49 -0.60
N VAL A 130 -8.27 4.88 0.31
CA VAL A 130 -6.90 4.44 0.07
C VAL A 130 -6.73 3.00 0.49
N LEU A 131 -6.15 2.17 -0.37
CA LEU A 131 -5.58 0.87 -0.02
C LEU A 131 -4.07 1.01 0.02
N PHE A 132 -3.49 0.83 1.20
CA PHE A 132 -2.06 0.59 1.38
C PHE A 132 -1.84 -0.91 1.62
N LYS A 133 -0.98 -1.52 0.83
CA LYS A 133 -0.65 -2.94 0.94
C LYS A 133 0.85 -3.13 0.97
N SER A 134 1.32 -4.11 1.71
CA SER A 134 2.70 -4.58 1.80
C SER A 134 2.67 -6.05 2.20
N SER A 135 3.81 -6.71 2.27
CA SER A 135 3.88 -8.10 2.77
C SER A 135 3.36 -8.27 4.19
N ASP A 136 3.47 -7.22 5.04
CA ASP A 136 3.14 -7.29 6.47
C ASP A 136 1.87 -6.52 6.86
N LEU A 137 1.32 -5.71 5.95
CA LEU A 137 0.21 -4.82 6.23
C LEU A 137 -0.70 -4.68 5.01
N SER A 138 -2.00 -4.95 5.18
CA SER A 138 -3.04 -4.55 4.25
C SER A 138 -4.02 -3.65 4.99
N LEU A 139 -4.21 -2.43 4.49
CA LEU A 139 -4.94 -1.38 5.19
C LEU A 139 -5.80 -0.60 4.19
N VAL A 140 -7.11 -0.62 4.40
CA VAL A 140 -8.04 0.33 3.77
C VAL A 140 -8.35 1.44 4.77
N TYR A 141 -8.32 2.69 4.31
CA TYR A 141 -8.66 3.86 5.12
C TYR A 141 -9.14 5.02 4.25
N GLU A 142 -9.75 6.02 4.87
CA GLU A 142 -10.23 7.22 4.22
C GLU A 142 -9.47 8.46 4.73
N ILE A 143 -9.16 9.38 3.83
CA ILE A 143 -8.63 10.71 4.17
C ILE A 143 -9.67 11.74 3.77
N HIS A 144 -9.93 12.69 4.67
CA HIS A 144 -10.79 13.84 4.45
C HIS A 144 -9.96 15.12 4.32
N MET A 145 -10.47 16.07 3.53
CA MET A 145 -9.94 17.44 3.41
C MET A 145 -10.49 18.39 4.47
#